data_AF-A0A7C0UZK6-F1
#
_entry.id   AF-A0A7C0UZK6-F1
#
_cell.length_a   1.000
_cell.length_b   1.000
_cell.length_c   1.000
_cell.angle_alpha   90.00
_cell.angle_beta   90.00
_cell.angle_gamma   90.00
#
_symmetry.space_group_name_H-M   'P 1'
#
loop_
_entity.id
_entity.type
_entity.pdbx_description
1 polymer ?
#
loop_
_entity_poly.entity_id
_entity_poly.type
_entity_poly.pdbx_seq_one_letter_code
_entity_poly.pdbx_strand_id
1 'polypeptide(L)' 'MATVSIPLGAKTLGLGVEEFVADGLIMLENFLDGLELKRRILIRKIRGSDHSKSYHNVLITRKGMEIVPFASTYSK' A
#
# COMPACT_ATOMS: atom_id res chain seq x y z
N MET A 1 16.04 -3.64 9.08
CA MET A 1 14.66 -3.63 8.55
C MET A 1 13.71 -3.90 9.71
N ALA A 2 13.23 -2.84 10.34
CA ALA A 2 12.13 -2.95 11.29
C ALA A 2 10.80 -3.01 10.52
N THR A 3 9.99 -4.05 10.76
CA THR A 3 8.66 -4.19 10.17
C THR A 3 7.64 -3.87 11.25
N VAL A 4 6.87 -2.79 11.07
CA VAL A 4 5.79 -2.41 11.97
C VAL A 4 4.46 -2.67 11.27
N SER A 5 3.60 -3.49 11.87
CA SER A 5 2.26 -3.78 11.36
C SER A 5 1.21 -3.01 12.16
N ILE A 6 0.61 -1.99 11.54
CA ILE A 6 -0.51 -1.25 12.13
C ILE A 6 -1.80 -1.73 11.44
N PRO A 7 -2.81 -2.22 12.19
CA PRO A 7 -4.06 -2.66 11.58
C PRO A 7 -4.78 -1.47 10.91
N LEU A 8 -5.26 -1.69 9.68
CA LEU A 8 -6.01 -0.70 8.92
C LEU A 8 -7.26 -0.27 9.71
N GLY A 9 -7.36 1.03 10.02
CA GLY A 9 -8.44 1.60 10.85
C GLY A 9 -7.95 2.28 12.12
N ALA A 10 -6.71 2.04 12.53
CA ALA A 10 -6.06 2.85 13.56
C ALA A 10 -5.75 4.24 12.98
N LYS A 11 -6.37 5.28 13.53
CA LYS A 11 -6.21 6.70 13.16
C LYS A 11 -4.80 7.26 13.50
N THR A 12 -3.81 6.40 13.65
CA THR A 12 -2.45 6.67 14.16
C THR A 12 -1.37 6.65 13.07
N LEU A 13 -1.69 6.29 11.82
CA LEU A 13 -0.75 6.42 10.70
C LEU A 13 -0.44 7.92 10.48
N GLY A 14 0.73 8.36 10.95
CA GLY A 14 1.20 9.75 10.88
C GLY A 14 1.29 10.51 12.22
N LEU A 15 0.94 9.87 13.35
CA LEU A 15 0.97 10.51 14.69
C LEU A 15 1.96 9.87 15.68
N GLY A 16 2.61 8.76 15.30
CA GLY A 16 3.45 7.96 16.19
C GLY A 16 4.94 7.93 15.80
N VAL A 17 5.76 7.47 16.75
CA VAL A 17 7.23 7.32 16.59
C VAL A 17 7.58 6.28 15.52
N GLU A 18 6.65 5.38 15.19
CA GLU A 18 6.87 4.24 14.30
C GLU A 18 7.25 4.66 12.86
N GLU A 19 6.72 5.79 12.35
CA GLU A 19 7.08 6.30 11.00
C GLU A 19 8.55 6.77 10.91
N PHE A 20 9.10 7.23 12.03
CA PHE A 20 10.48 7.71 12.12
C PHE A 20 11.48 6.56 12.25
N VAL A 21 11.07 5.49 12.94
CA VAL A 21 11.90 4.29 13.21
C VAL A 21 11.86 3.30 12.04
N ALA A 22 10.75 3.19 11.31
CA ALA A 22 10.62 2.23 10.22
C ALA A 22 11.49 2.58 8.99
N ASP A 23 12.16 1.57 8.43
CA ASP A 23 12.92 1.67 7.18
C ASP A 23 12.01 1.68 5.93
N GLY A 24 10.80 1.13 6.06
CA GLY A 24 9.79 1.06 5.02
C GLY A 24 8.37 1.17 5.60
N LEU A 25 7.54 2.00 4.98
CA LEU A 25 6.14 2.21 5.32
C LEU A 25 5.27 1.85 4.11
N ILE A 26 4.51 0.77 4.26
CA ILE A 26 3.60 0.23 3.25
C ILE A 26 2.19 0.26 3.84
N MET A 27 1.26 0.88 3.13
CA MET A 27 -0.15 0.96 3.51
C MET A 27 -0.97 0.07 2.59
N LEU A 28 -1.80 -0.78 3.19
CA LEU A 28 -2.76 -1.63 2.48
C LEU A 28 -4.16 -1.18 2.88
N GLU A 29 -4.91 -0.65 1.91
CA GLU A 29 -6.24 -0.09 2.14
C GLU A 29 -7.30 -0.86 1.36
N ASN A 30 -8.43 -1.13 2.00
CA ASN A 30 -9.64 -1.57 1.30
C ASN A 30 -10.51 -0.33 1.06
N PHE A 31 -10.97 -0.15 -0.17
CA PHE A 31 -11.88 0.94 -0.53
C PHE A 31 -13.06 0.36 -1.33
N LEU A 32 -14.22 1.00 -1.19
CA LEU A 32 -15.39 0.65 -1.97
C LEU A 32 -15.31 1.38 -3.31
N ASP A 33 -15.39 0.64 -4.42
CA ASP A 33 -15.49 1.19 -5.77
C ASP A 33 -16.81 0.72 -6.38
N GLY A 34 -17.83 1.59 -6.35
CA GLY A 34 -19.20 1.22 -6.68
C GLY A 34 -19.75 0.17 -5.71
N LEU A 35 -19.96 -1.05 -6.20
CA LEU A 35 -20.45 -2.19 -5.42
C LEU A 35 -19.36 -3.22 -5.09
N GLU A 36 -18.12 -2.97 -5.51
CA GLU A 36 -17.00 -3.90 -5.32
C GLU A 36 -16.04 -3.38 -4.25
N LEU A 37 -15.63 -4.26 -3.33
CA LEU A 37 -14.56 -3.96 -2.39
C LEU A 37 -13.22 -4.20 -3.09
N LYS A 38 -12.52 -3.11 -3.43
CA LYS A 38 -11.18 -3.17 -4.02
C LYS A 38 -10.13 -2.94 -2.95
N ARG A 39 -8.95 -3.50 -3.17
CA ARG A 39 -7.78 -3.31 -2.31
C ARG A 39 -6.70 -2.57 -3.07
N ARG A 40 -6.06 -1.61 -2.42
CA ARG A 40 -4.93 -0.88 -2.95
C ARG A 40 -3.77 -0.86 -1.97
N ILE A 41 -2.56 -0.79 -2.49
CA ILE A 41 -1.32 -0.67 -1.74
C ILE A 41 -0.63 0.66 -2.10
N LEU A 42 -0.09 1.33 -1.09
CA LEU A 42 0.70 2.54 -1.24
C LEU A 42 2.03 2.35 -0.50
N ILE A 43 3.13 2.62 -1.18
CA ILE A 43 4.43 2.73 -0.54
C ILE A 43 4.62 4.19 -0.16
N ARG A 44 4.51 4.48 1.14
CA ARG A 44 4.59 5.85 1.66
C ARG A 44 6.04 6.30 1.84
N LYS A 45 6.92 5.37 2.20
CA LYS A 45 8.35 5.62 2.44
C LYS A 45 9.13 4.33 2.31
N ILE A 46 10.26 4.35 1.61
CA ILE A 46 11.31 3.34 1.68
C ILE A 46 12.64 4.10 1.64
N ARG A 47 13.55 3.84 2.59
CA ARG A 47 14.91 4.38 2.56
C ARG A 47 15.78 3.51 1.65
N GLY A 48 16.62 4.14 0.82
CA GLY A 48 17.63 3.44 0.02
C GLY A 48 17.16 2.90 -1.33
N SER A 49 15.91 3.14 -1.74
CA SER A 49 15.44 2.83 -3.10
C SER A 49 14.34 3.79 -3.56
N ASP A 50 14.32 4.11 -4.85
CA ASP A 50 13.15 4.73 -5.46
C ASP A 50 11.97 3.76 -5.43
N HIS A 51 10.81 4.28 -5.05
CA HIS A 51 9.57 3.53 -4.96
C HIS A 51 8.44 4.33 -5.59
N SER A 52 7.43 3.61 -6.07
CA SER A 52 6.25 4.26 -6.63
C SER A 52 5.44 4.93 -5.53
N LYS A 53 5.18 6.24 -5.70
CA LYS A 53 4.34 7.06 -4.82
C LYS A 53 2.86 7.01 -5.20
N SER A 54 2.50 6.09 -6.10
CA SER A 54 1.12 5.90 -6.59
C SER A 54 0.46 4.72 -5.88
N TYR A 55 -0.86 4.76 -5.83
CA TYR A 55 -1.64 3.59 -5.42
C TYR A 55 -1.58 2.51 -6.49
N HIS A 56 -1.37 1.27 -6.07
CA HIS A 56 -1.44 0.09 -6.93
C HIS A 56 -2.59 -0.79 -6.48
N ASN A 57 -3.31 -1.38 -7.41
CA ASN A 57 -4.40 -2.29 -7.06
C ASN A 57 -3.83 -3.63 -6.62
N VAL A 58 -4.49 -4.26 -5.66
CA VAL A 58 -4.13 -5.58 -5.16
C VAL A 58 -5.28 -6.53 -5.44
N LEU A 59 -5.00 -7.57 -6.21
CA LEU A 59 -5.92 -8.66 -6.48
C LEU A 59 -5.53 -9.85 -5.61
N ILE A 60 -6.49 -10.41 -4.86
CA ILE A 60 -6.31 -11.71 -4.22
C ILE A 60 -6.90 -12.76 -5.14
N THR A 61 -6.04 -13.53 -5.77
CA THR A 61 -6.42 -14.68 -6.61
C THR A 61 -6.13 -15.97 -5.85
N ARG A 62 -6.52 -17.12 -6.42
CA ARG A 62 -6.19 -18.44 -5.85
C ARG A 62 -4.68 -18.72 -5.80
N LYS A 63 -3.86 -17.92 -6.50
CA LYS A 63 -2.39 -18.02 -6.50
C LYS A 63 -1.74 -17.12 -5.44
N GLY A 64 -2.51 -16.28 -4.76
CA GLY A 64 -2.02 -15.36 -3.73
C GLY A 64 -2.34 -13.90 -4.04
N MET A 65 -1.44 -13.00 -3.63
CA MET A 65 -1.58 -11.55 -3.78
C MET A 65 -0.85 -11.06 -5.03
N GLU A 66 -1.58 -10.47 -5.97
CA GLU A 66 -1.06 -9.90 -7.20
C GLU A 66 -1.19 -8.37 -7.16
N ILE A 67 -0.08 -7.66 -7.42
CA ILE A 67 -0.05 -6.19 -7.44
C ILE A 67 -0.11 -5.73 -8.90
N VAL A 68 -1.17 -4.98 -9.23
CA VAL A 68 -1.39 -4.45 -10.58
C VAL A 68 -1.05 -2.95 -10.58
N PRO A 69 -0.02 -2.53 -11.33
CA PRO A 69 0.36 -1.14 -11.37
C PRO A 69 -0.68 -0.28 -12.10
N PHE A 70 -1.07 0.85 -11.50
CA PHE A 70 -2.04 1.77 -12.12
C PHE A 70 -1.50 2.41 -13.41
N ALA A 71 -0.18 2.41 -13.61
CA ALA A 71 0.50 3.03 -14.74
C ALA A 71 0.49 2.20 -16.04
N SER A 72 -0.06 0.98 -16.06
CA SER A 72 0.00 0.10 -17.25
C SER A 72 -1.29 0.03 -18.07
N THR A 73 -2.21 0.98 -17.88
CA THR A 73 -3.32 1.17 -18.83
C THR A 73 -3.44 2.64 -19.23
N TYR A 74 -2.42 3.17 -19.89
CA TYR A 74 -2.62 4.28 -20.83
C TYR A 74 -1.63 4.20 -21.99
N SER A 75 -2.18 3.84 -23.17
CA SER A 75 -1.60 3.95 -24.52
C SER A 75 -0.51 2.92 -24.87
N LYS A 76 -0.61 2.06 -25.90
CA LYS A 76 -1.44 2.05 -27.11
C LYS A 76 -1.38 0.63 -27.72
#